data_AF-F3YAM8-F1
#
_entry.id   AF-F3YAM8-F1
#
_cell.length_a   1.000
_cell.length_b   1.000
_cell.length_c   1.000
_cell.angle_alpha   90.00
_cell.angle_beta   90.00
_cell.angle_gamma   90.00
#
_symmetry.space_group_name_H-M   'P 1'
#
loop_
_entity.id
_entity.type
_entity.pdbx_description
1 polymer ?
#
loop_
_entity_poly.entity_id
_entity_poly.type
_entity_poly.pdbx_seq_one_letter_code
_entity_poly.pdbx_strand_id
1 'polypeptide(L)'
;MIELQSLYNYFSNNDKSANGIYTIIPKSNKNKEVLLKEMSDFFGLTIKDLQTPKMHSKKGYINEYLFIYIGIFSILSLLTLLSILSIPMKQIKNIGVWKLVGFKSKEILKQLFLFPYLTSLIVSLIFDSFVILYFDYLPTHFLWSLIAIQLIIFGLLSLSVLFAYSIIKEITVTSLIKNSQRFRLGIGTTFILKILMIILTTVLLIGSLANIHEILKATEIYNKVANEGKFLTVDKIGVSTEEATKNFRLNNGVNEDKTSIFFLDLEKNINAYFFYGTIIDPIKNFPLYQPRKMFKPSDKYQTIKVNENYLKSISLKIPKEHNENVFLVPLSFKANKAKIEELCKMMAYNRMGEQARKNTTLEKTKVTIDYYNKSINTNVFLNDDIVTFTNPIYELIASNHLDYISKMQLLTTEVNSPIRIENSKKIETILQNSFLLKQ
;
A
#
# COMPACT_ATOMS: atom_id res chain seq x y z
N MET A 1 -30.74 -20.62 0.00
CA MET A 1 -29.78 -20.57 1.11
C MET A 1 -28.40 -20.75 0.51
N ILE A 2 -27.50 -19.77 0.71
CA ILE A 2 -26.13 -19.80 0.20
C ILE A 2 -25.37 -20.81 1.07
N GLU A 3 -24.87 -21.89 0.48
CA GLU A 3 -24.00 -22.81 1.21
C GLU A 3 -22.58 -22.22 1.18
N LEU A 4 -22.25 -21.52 2.27
CA LEU A 4 -20.93 -20.97 2.49
C LEU A 4 -19.97 -22.15 2.69
N GLN A 5 -19.08 -22.35 1.72
CA GLN A 5 -17.96 -23.25 1.86
C GLN A 5 -17.05 -22.76 2.99
N SER A 6 -16.61 -23.68 3.85
CA SER A 6 -15.66 -23.32 4.90
C SER A 6 -14.37 -22.78 4.28
N LEU A 7 -13.80 -21.74 4.88
CA LEU A 7 -12.49 -21.24 4.48
C LEU A 7 -11.46 -22.37 4.46
N TYR A 8 -11.59 -23.40 5.31
CA TYR A 8 -10.73 -24.59 5.27
C TYR A 8 -10.82 -25.38 3.96
N ASN A 9 -12.03 -25.66 3.45
CA ASN A 9 -12.22 -26.32 2.16
C ASN A 9 -11.82 -25.41 0.98
N TYR A 10 -11.88 -24.10 1.17
CA TYR A 10 -11.31 -23.12 0.23
C TYR A 10 -9.77 -23.14 0.26
N PHE A 11 -9.20 -23.25 1.46
CA PHE A 11 -7.85 -23.60 1.93
C PHE A 11 -7.12 -24.76 1.24
N SER A 12 -7.83 -25.86 0.94
CA SER A 12 -7.19 -27.16 0.70
C SER A 12 -6.86 -27.46 -0.77
N ASN A 13 -7.57 -26.86 -1.73
CA ASN A 13 -7.26 -27.05 -3.15
C ASN A 13 -6.21 -26.03 -3.61
N ASN A 14 -5.02 -26.48 -4.01
CA ASN A 14 -3.87 -25.64 -4.42
C ASN A 14 -4.09 -24.79 -5.68
N ASP A 15 -5.29 -24.79 -6.26
CA ASP A 15 -5.63 -24.04 -7.45
C ASP A 15 -6.18 -22.65 -7.07
N LYS A 16 -5.28 -21.72 -6.73
CA LYS A 16 -5.68 -20.44 -6.11
C LYS A 16 -5.12 -19.20 -6.79
N SER A 17 -5.99 -18.63 -7.61
CA SER A 17 -6.12 -17.19 -7.78
C SER A 17 -7.10 -16.67 -6.71
N ALA A 18 -6.82 -15.52 -6.08
CA ALA A 18 -7.75 -14.87 -5.13
C ALA A 18 -9.09 -14.45 -5.80
N ASN A 19 -9.14 -14.54 -7.13
CA ASN A 19 -10.34 -14.50 -7.97
C ASN A 19 -10.60 -15.92 -8.50
N GLY A 20 -11.14 -16.80 -7.66
CA GLY A 20 -11.48 -18.17 -8.07
C GLY A 20 -12.73 -18.21 -8.95
N ILE A 21 -12.86 -19.24 -9.78
CA ILE A 21 -14.15 -19.60 -10.39
C ILE A 21 -14.97 -20.26 -9.27
N TYR A 22 -16.03 -19.58 -8.81
CA TYR A 22 -16.91 -20.12 -7.78
C TYR A 22 -18.03 -20.92 -8.43
N THR A 23 -18.11 -22.22 -8.14
CA THR A 23 -19.24 -23.06 -8.55
C THR A 23 -20.36 -22.96 -7.52
N ILE A 24 -21.45 -22.29 -7.86
CA ILE A 24 -22.64 -22.23 -7.00
C ILE A 24 -23.58 -23.37 -7.40
N ILE A 25 -23.75 -24.35 -6.50
CA ILE A 25 -24.70 -25.45 -6.69
C ILE A 25 -25.96 -25.12 -5.87
N PRO A 26 -27.10 -24.78 -6.51
CA PRO A 26 -28.33 -24.51 -5.78
C PRO A 26 -28.87 -25.81 -5.16
N LYS A 27 -29.19 -25.77 -3.86
CA LYS A 27 -29.71 -26.93 -3.11
C LYS A 27 -31.19 -27.24 -3.39
N SER A 28 -31.91 -26.35 -4.08
CA SER A 28 -33.27 -26.60 -4.58
C SER A 28 -33.31 -26.50 -6.10
N ASN A 29 -34.35 -27.04 -6.72
CA ASN A 29 -34.66 -26.99 -8.17
C ASN A 29 -34.77 -25.55 -8.77
N LYS A 30 -34.19 -24.53 -8.14
CA LYS A 30 -34.02 -23.21 -8.74
C LYS A 30 -33.09 -23.34 -9.95
N ASN A 31 -33.67 -23.08 -11.11
CA ASN A 31 -32.98 -23.06 -12.39
C ASN A 31 -31.77 -22.09 -12.33
N LYS A 32 -30.63 -22.50 -12.88
CA LYS A 32 -29.37 -21.73 -12.97
C LYS A 32 -29.60 -20.29 -13.43
N GLU A 33 -30.53 -20.12 -14.36
CA GLU A 33 -30.91 -18.82 -14.93
C GLU A 33 -31.52 -17.86 -13.89
N VAL A 34 -32.33 -18.37 -12.96
CA VAL A 34 -32.95 -17.58 -11.89
C VAL A 34 -31.88 -17.09 -10.92
N LEU A 35 -30.95 -17.96 -10.54
CA LEU A 35 -29.85 -17.60 -9.65
C LEU A 35 -28.89 -16.59 -10.30
N LEU A 36 -28.55 -16.81 -11.58
CA LEU A 36 -27.73 -15.87 -12.33
C LEU A 36 -28.40 -14.50 -12.47
N LYS A 37 -29.73 -14.48 -12.60
CA LYS A 37 -30.51 -13.25 -12.64
C LYS A 37 -30.54 -12.56 -11.27
N GLU A 38 -30.80 -13.27 -10.18
CA GLU A 38 -30.74 -12.72 -8.82
C GLU A 38 -29.35 -12.12 -8.51
N MET A 39 -28.26 -12.78 -8.94
CA MET A 39 -26.90 -12.25 -8.80
C MET A 39 -26.61 -11.08 -9.74
N SER A 40 -27.09 -11.14 -10.98
CA SER A 40 -27.03 -10.04 -11.96
C SER A 40 -27.69 -8.78 -11.37
N ASP A 41 -28.87 -8.93 -10.79
CA ASP A 41 -29.65 -7.86 -10.17
C ASP A 41 -28.96 -7.32 -8.90
N PHE A 42 -28.42 -8.21 -8.06
CA PHE A 42 -27.71 -7.82 -6.83
C PHE A 42 -26.41 -7.06 -7.09
N PHE A 43 -25.63 -7.48 -8.08
CA PHE A 43 -24.34 -6.86 -8.42
C PHE A 43 -24.45 -5.74 -9.45
N GLY A 44 -25.61 -5.59 -10.12
CA GLY A 44 -25.81 -4.62 -11.20
C GLY A 44 -24.96 -4.92 -12.44
N LEU A 45 -24.62 -6.20 -12.67
CA LEU A 45 -23.75 -6.65 -13.76
C LEU A 45 -24.50 -7.60 -14.69
N THR A 46 -24.14 -7.65 -15.97
CA THR A 46 -24.78 -8.62 -16.87
C THR A 46 -24.38 -10.05 -16.49
N ILE A 47 -25.25 -11.03 -16.78
CA ILE A 47 -24.96 -12.46 -16.57
C ILE A 47 -23.65 -12.88 -17.26
N LYS A 48 -23.36 -12.30 -18.43
CA LYS A 48 -22.11 -12.55 -19.17
C LYS A 48 -20.90 -12.02 -18.40
N ASP A 49 -20.98 -10.81 -17.86
CA ASP A 49 -19.91 -10.20 -17.06
C ASP A 49 -19.63 -10.98 -15.78
N LEU A 50 -20.67 -11.54 -15.14
CA LEU A 50 -20.54 -12.40 -13.96
C LEU A 50 -19.78 -13.71 -14.25
N GLN A 51 -19.82 -14.19 -15.48
CA GLN A 51 -19.21 -15.46 -15.89
C GLN A 51 -17.81 -15.29 -16.49
N THR A 52 -17.41 -14.07 -16.84
CA THR A 52 -16.10 -13.78 -17.41
C THR A 52 -15.16 -13.19 -16.34
N PRO A 53 -14.03 -13.84 -16.01
CA PRO A 53 -13.07 -13.27 -15.08
C PRO A 53 -12.42 -12.02 -15.70
N LYS A 54 -12.66 -10.85 -15.10
CA LYS A 54 -12.13 -9.54 -15.56
C LYS A 54 -10.79 -9.14 -14.94
N MET A 55 -10.37 -9.82 -13.87
CA MET A 55 -9.10 -9.56 -13.20
C MET A 55 -8.41 -10.85 -12.77
N HIS A 56 -7.10 -10.89 -12.93
CA HIS A 56 -6.22 -11.85 -12.27
C HIS A 56 -5.42 -11.11 -11.19
N SER A 57 -5.75 -11.34 -9.92
CA SER A 57 -4.97 -10.80 -8.80
C SER A 57 -4.19 -11.94 -8.12
N LYS A 58 -2.87 -11.85 -8.19
CA LYS A 58 -1.97 -12.64 -7.35
C LYS A 58 -1.65 -11.79 -6.12
N LYS A 59 -2.44 -11.94 -5.06
CA LYS A 59 -2.12 -11.29 -3.78
C LYS A 59 -0.95 -12.06 -3.17
N GLY A 60 0.22 -11.44 -3.10
CA GLY A 60 1.31 -11.96 -2.28
C GLY A 60 0.83 -12.02 -0.84
N TYR A 61 0.76 -13.22 -0.24
CA TYR A 61 0.32 -13.45 1.14
C TYR A 61 1.33 -12.97 2.18
N ILE A 62 2.33 -12.21 1.76
CA ILE A 62 3.41 -11.75 2.61
C ILE A 62 2.91 -10.49 3.31
N ASN A 63 2.36 -10.69 4.52
CA ASN A 63 1.89 -9.63 5.38
C ASN A 63 3.11 -8.87 5.95
N GLU A 64 3.27 -7.60 5.58
CA GLU A 64 4.38 -6.75 6.05
C GLU A 64 4.44 -6.68 7.58
N TYR A 65 3.28 -6.63 8.25
CA TYR A 65 3.20 -6.65 9.70
C TYR A 65 3.72 -7.96 10.30
N LEU A 66 3.61 -9.08 9.57
CA LEU A 66 4.09 -10.39 10.03
C LEU A 66 5.62 -10.40 10.16
N PHE A 67 6.35 -9.71 9.26
CA PHE A 67 7.80 -9.58 9.40
C PHE A 67 8.20 -8.72 10.61
N ILE A 68 7.45 -7.65 10.87
CA ILE A 68 7.66 -6.82 12.07
C ILE A 68 7.49 -7.67 13.33
N TYR A 69 6.42 -8.46 13.40
CA TYR A 69 6.17 -9.36 14.55
C TYR A 69 7.24 -10.45 14.68
N ILE A 70 7.71 -11.05 13.58
CA ILE A 70 8.82 -12.03 13.61
C ILE A 70 10.11 -11.38 14.14
N GLY A 71 10.41 -10.15 13.72
CA GLY A 71 11.58 -9.40 14.17
C GLY A 71 11.53 -9.12 15.67
N ILE A 72 10.40 -8.61 16.17
CA ILE A 72 10.18 -8.35 17.60
C ILE A 72 10.27 -9.65 18.41
N PHE A 73 9.62 -10.72 17.95
CA PHE A 73 9.66 -12.01 18.63
C PHE A 73 11.08 -12.57 18.72
N SER A 74 11.87 -12.43 17.65
CA SER A 74 13.27 -12.88 17.62
C SER A 74 14.14 -12.12 18.61
N ILE A 75 13.98 -10.79 18.72
CA ILE A 75 14.66 -9.96 19.72
C ILE A 75 14.31 -10.42 21.14
N LEU A 76 13.01 -10.55 21.44
CA LEU A 76 12.54 -10.93 22.78
C LEU A 76 13.00 -12.35 23.16
N SER A 77 13.02 -13.28 22.20
CA SER A 77 13.53 -14.64 22.39
C SER A 77 15.02 -14.65 22.73
N LEU A 78 15.84 -13.90 21.98
CA LEU A 78 17.28 -13.76 22.26
C LEU A 78 17.55 -13.10 23.63
N LEU A 79 16.79 -12.07 24.00
CA LEU A 79 16.88 -11.42 25.31
C LEU A 79 16.52 -12.38 26.45
N THR A 80 15.50 -13.21 26.25
CA THR A 80 15.07 -14.23 27.22
C THR A 80 16.18 -15.28 27.41
N LEU A 81 16.74 -15.79 26.31
CA LEU A 81 17.86 -16.74 26.32
C LEU A 81 19.08 -16.15 27.07
N LEU A 82 19.45 -14.90 26.78
CA LEU A 82 20.57 -14.22 27.43
C LEU A 82 20.33 -14.00 28.93
N SER A 83 19.09 -13.64 29.31
CA SER A 83 18.70 -13.44 30.71
C SER A 83 18.81 -14.73 31.52
N ILE A 84 18.30 -15.84 30.98
CA ILE A 84 18.32 -17.16 31.62
C ILE A 84 19.75 -17.68 31.80
N LEU A 85 20.60 -17.52 30.78
CA LEU A 85 22.00 -17.96 30.84
C LEU A 85 22.83 -17.12 31.82
N SER A 86 22.44 -15.87 32.07
CA SER A 86 23.12 -15.01 33.04
C SER A 86 22.90 -15.42 34.49
N ILE A 87 21.79 -16.12 34.81
CA ILE A 87 21.45 -16.55 36.17
C ILE A 87 22.52 -17.45 36.79
N PRO A 88 22.92 -18.59 36.17
CA PRO A 88 23.94 -19.46 36.74
C PRO A 88 25.32 -18.79 36.79
N MET A 89 25.61 -17.86 35.88
CA MET A 89 26.86 -17.09 35.91
C MET A 89 26.92 -16.13 37.11
N LYS A 90 25.82 -15.42 37.39
CA LYS A 90 25.72 -14.51 38.56
C LYS A 90 25.80 -15.27 39.88
N GLN A 91 25.26 -16.49 39.93
CA GLN A 91 25.19 -17.31 41.15
C GLN A 91 26.27 -18.39 41.23
N ILE A 92 27.37 -18.26 40.48
CA ILE A 92 28.41 -19.30 40.38
C ILE A 92 28.99 -19.71 41.74
N LYS A 93 29.14 -18.75 42.68
CA LYS A 93 29.62 -19.00 44.05
C LYS A 93 28.62 -19.85 44.83
N ASN A 94 27.33 -19.49 44.79
CA ASN A 94 26.27 -20.23 45.48
C ASN A 94 26.12 -21.64 44.92
N ILE A 95 26.16 -21.79 43.59
CA ILE A 95 26.17 -23.09 42.91
C ILE A 95 27.35 -23.95 43.38
N GLY A 96 28.52 -23.33 43.54
CA GLY A 96 29.71 -23.97 44.07
C GLY A 96 29.53 -24.50 45.49
N VAL A 97 28.96 -23.69 46.38
CA VAL A 97 28.63 -24.08 47.76
C VAL A 97 27.61 -25.23 47.78
N TRP A 98 26.56 -25.16 46.96
CA TRP A 98 25.57 -26.25 46.89
C TRP A 98 26.18 -27.57 46.41
N LYS A 99 27.08 -27.52 45.43
CA LYS A 99 27.82 -28.73 45.01
C LYS A 99 28.75 -29.27 46.08
N LEU A 100 29.38 -28.41 46.89
CA LEU A 100 30.18 -28.82 48.04
C LEU A 100 29.35 -29.55 49.11
N VAL A 101 28.12 -29.09 49.34
CA VAL A 101 27.17 -29.71 50.27
C VAL A 101 26.57 -31.03 49.72
N GLY A 102 26.84 -31.36 48.45
CA GLY A 102 26.44 -32.63 47.83
C GLY A 102 25.19 -32.55 46.96
N PHE A 103 24.69 -31.36 46.63
CA PHE A 103 23.53 -31.21 45.75
C PHE A 103 23.86 -31.69 44.33
N LYS A 104 22.90 -32.42 43.72
CA LYS A 104 23.00 -32.82 42.31
C LYS A 104 22.72 -31.62 41.41
N SER A 105 23.32 -31.57 40.22
CA SER A 105 23.10 -30.49 39.25
C SER A 105 21.63 -30.27 38.88
N LYS A 106 20.79 -31.33 38.93
CA LYS A 106 19.34 -31.23 38.68
C LYS A 106 18.59 -30.52 39.81
N GLU A 107 19.02 -30.70 41.06
CA GLU A 107 18.43 -30.04 42.23
C GLU A 107 18.77 -28.55 42.22
N ILE A 108 20.01 -28.21 41.88
CA ILE A 108 20.47 -26.83 41.67
C ILE A 108 19.67 -26.16 40.53
N LEU A 109 19.45 -26.87 39.43
CA LEU A 109 18.64 -26.37 38.32
C LEU A 109 17.22 -26.03 38.77
N LYS A 110 16.57 -26.93 39.52
CA LYS A 110 15.23 -26.71 40.06
C LYS A 110 15.22 -25.49 40.99
N GLN A 111 16.19 -25.37 41.88
CA GLN A 111 16.27 -24.25 42.82
C GLN A 111 16.44 -22.89 42.13
N LEU A 112 17.19 -22.83 41.03
CA LEU A 112 17.42 -21.60 40.27
C LEU A 112 16.25 -21.21 39.36
N PHE A 113 15.61 -22.19 38.72
CA PHE A 113 14.66 -21.92 37.63
C PHE A 113 13.19 -22.18 37.98
N LEU A 114 12.87 -22.75 39.15
CA LEU A 114 11.48 -22.93 39.58
C LEU A 114 10.70 -21.62 39.58
N PHE A 115 11.27 -20.55 40.14
CA PHE A 115 10.61 -19.25 40.19
C PHE A 115 10.40 -18.65 38.79
N PRO A 116 11.41 -18.58 37.89
CA PRO A 116 11.21 -18.20 36.49
C PRO A 116 10.08 -18.97 35.79
N TYR A 117 10.01 -20.30 35.94
CA TYR A 117 8.92 -21.09 35.37
C TYR A 117 7.54 -20.72 35.94
N LEU A 118 7.43 -20.58 37.26
CA LEU A 118 6.18 -20.18 37.92
C LEU A 118 5.73 -18.79 37.48
N THR A 119 6.65 -17.82 37.41
CA THR A 119 6.34 -16.47 36.95
C THR A 119 5.85 -16.46 35.50
N SER A 120 6.51 -17.22 34.61
CA SER A 120 6.07 -17.34 33.22
C SER A 120 4.66 -17.91 33.12
N LEU A 121 4.32 -18.90 33.95
CA LEU A 121 3.00 -19.53 33.97
C LEU A 121 1.92 -18.56 34.46
N ILE A 122 2.18 -17.86 35.56
CA ILE A 122 1.24 -16.88 36.12
C ILE A 122 0.98 -15.74 35.12
N VAL A 123 2.04 -15.19 34.51
CA VAL A 123 1.91 -14.12 33.51
C VAL A 123 1.10 -14.59 32.30
N SER A 124 1.32 -15.83 31.86
CA SER A 124 0.54 -16.45 30.77
C SER A 124 -0.95 -16.49 31.07
N LEU A 125 -1.33 -16.95 32.28
CA LEU A 125 -2.72 -17.04 32.70
C LEU A 125 -3.40 -15.66 32.84
N ILE A 126 -2.67 -14.67 33.36
CA ILE A 126 -3.15 -13.29 33.46
C ILE A 126 -3.42 -12.73 32.06
N PHE A 127 -2.49 -12.98 31.12
CA PHE A 127 -2.64 -12.52 29.74
C PHE A 127 -3.85 -13.16 29.04
N ASP A 128 -4.06 -14.46 29.18
CA ASP A 128 -5.24 -15.13 28.61
C ASP A 128 -6.54 -14.60 29.17
N SER A 129 -6.58 -14.41 30.48
CA SER A 129 -7.75 -13.86 31.18
C SER A 129 -8.04 -12.44 30.67
N PHE A 130 -7.01 -11.62 30.47
CA PHE A 130 -7.15 -10.29 29.91
C PHE A 130 -7.70 -10.32 28.48
N VAL A 131 -7.19 -11.21 27.63
CA VAL A 131 -7.64 -11.33 26.24
C VAL A 131 -9.11 -11.76 26.16
N ILE A 132 -9.55 -12.69 27.02
CA ILE A 132 -10.95 -13.11 27.08
C ILE A 132 -11.87 -11.97 27.55
N LEU A 133 -11.40 -11.10 28.45
CA LEU A 133 -12.18 -9.98 28.98
C LEU A 133 -12.18 -8.74 28.07
N TYR A 134 -11.11 -8.52 27.31
CA TYR A 134 -10.94 -7.33 26.49
C TYR A 134 -11.65 -7.41 25.13
N PHE A 135 -11.74 -8.61 24.54
CA PHE A 135 -12.30 -8.79 23.21
C PHE A 135 -13.73 -9.37 23.27
N ASP A 136 -14.69 -8.60 22.77
CA ASP A 136 -16.11 -9.01 22.68
C ASP A 136 -16.36 -10.18 21.71
N TYR A 137 -15.43 -10.41 20.77
CA TYR A 137 -15.51 -11.49 19.79
C TYR A 137 -14.17 -12.21 19.65
N LEU A 138 -14.18 -13.53 19.88
CA LEU A 138 -13.02 -14.41 19.72
C LEU A 138 -13.25 -15.36 18.54
N PRO A 139 -12.44 -15.29 17.47
CA PRO A 139 -12.56 -16.18 16.32
C PRO A 139 -12.44 -17.67 16.68
N THR A 140 -13.00 -18.54 15.84
CA THR A 140 -12.83 -20.00 16.00
C THR A 140 -11.35 -20.37 15.95
N HIS A 141 -10.91 -21.19 16.91
CA HIS A 141 -9.51 -21.59 17.15
C HIS A 141 -8.57 -20.52 17.70
N PHE A 142 -9.02 -19.29 17.95
CA PHE A 142 -8.17 -18.24 18.50
C PHE A 142 -7.55 -18.65 19.85
N LEU A 143 -8.36 -19.19 20.78
CA LEU A 143 -7.87 -19.68 22.07
C LEU A 143 -6.84 -20.82 21.92
N TRP A 144 -7.06 -21.74 20.99
CA TRP A 144 -6.10 -22.82 20.69
C TRP A 144 -4.78 -22.28 20.15
N SER A 145 -4.83 -21.24 19.31
CA SER A 145 -3.63 -20.59 18.81
C SER A 145 -2.87 -19.86 19.92
N LEU A 146 -3.58 -19.28 20.88
CA LEU A 146 -3.02 -18.61 22.04
C LEU A 146 -2.26 -19.59 22.93
N ILE A 147 -2.89 -20.71 23.28
CA ILE A 147 -2.26 -21.82 24.01
C ILE A 147 -1.05 -22.37 23.24
N ALA A 148 -1.16 -22.54 21.92
CA ALA A 148 -0.05 -23.02 21.10
C ALA A 148 1.17 -22.07 21.14
N ILE A 149 0.93 -20.75 21.07
CA ILE A 149 1.99 -19.74 21.19
C ILE A 149 2.63 -19.78 22.58
N GLN A 150 1.84 -19.94 23.64
CA GLN A 150 2.37 -20.08 24.99
C GLN A 150 3.24 -21.33 25.14
N LEU A 151 2.82 -22.46 24.57
CA LEU A 151 3.62 -23.68 24.55
C LEU A 151 4.95 -23.47 23.82
N ILE A 152 4.96 -22.70 22.72
CA ILE A 152 6.21 -22.32 22.03
C ILE A 152 7.12 -21.50 22.95
N ILE A 153 6.57 -20.51 23.66
CA ILE A 153 7.33 -19.68 24.62
C ILE A 153 7.89 -20.53 25.76
N PHE A 154 7.09 -21.44 26.32
CA PHE A 154 7.54 -22.40 27.33
C PHE A 154 8.61 -23.35 26.79
N GLY A 155 8.50 -23.77 25.53
CA GLY A 155 9.51 -24.54 24.83
C GLY A 155 10.84 -23.80 24.74
N LEU A 156 10.81 -22.52 24.37
CA LEU A 156 12.00 -21.65 24.32
C LEU A 156 12.63 -21.43 25.71
N LEU A 157 11.81 -21.16 26.73
CA LEU A 157 12.25 -21.09 28.14
C LEU A 157 12.95 -22.40 28.54
N SER A 158 12.35 -23.54 28.21
CA SER A 158 12.89 -24.85 28.55
C SER A 158 14.18 -25.18 27.81
N LEU A 159 14.27 -24.84 26.54
CA LEU A 159 15.50 -24.95 25.77
C LEU A 159 16.61 -24.10 26.40
N SER A 160 16.30 -22.88 26.82
CA SER A 160 17.24 -21.98 27.49
C SER A 160 17.73 -22.54 28.83
N VAL A 161 16.83 -23.14 29.62
CA VAL A 161 17.16 -23.80 30.88
C VAL A 161 18.03 -25.05 30.66
N LEU A 162 17.82 -25.80 29.57
CA LEU A 162 18.70 -26.91 29.19
C LEU A 162 20.13 -26.43 28.88
N PHE A 163 20.29 -25.29 28.22
CA PHE A 163 21.62 -24.67 28.05
C PHE A 163 22.22 -24.24 29.39
N ALA A 164 21.42 -23.64 30.28
CA ALA A 164 21.86 -23.29 31.64
C ALA A 164 22.26 -24.53 32.46
N TYR A 165 21.59 -25.66 32.27
CA TYR A 165 21.95 -26.93 32.90
C TYR A 165 23.33 -27.42 32.46
N SER A 166 23.66 -27.29 31.17
CA SER A 166 25.00 -27.60 30.65
C SER A 166 26.09 -26.76 31.33
N ILE A 167 25.84 -25.46 31.49
CA ILE A 167 26.69 -24.52 32.25
C ILE A 167 26.86 -24.99 33.71
N ILE A 168 25.75 -25.32 34.39
CA ILE A 168 25.78 -25.77 35.78
C ILE A 168 26.59 -27.06 35.92
N LYS A 169 26.47 -28.01 34.98
CA LYS A 169 27.20 -29.29 35.03
C LYS A 169 28.72 -29.09 34.99
N GLU A 170 29.20 -28.13 34.21
CA GLU A 170 30.63 -27.85 34.03
C GLU A 170 31.29 -27.19 35.26
N ILE A 171 30.53 -26.48 36.10
CA ILE A 171 31.04 -25.87 37.34
C ILE A 171 31.46 -26.99 38.30
N THR A 172 32.76 -27.24 38.47
CA THR A 172 33.29 -28.27 39.38
C THR A 172 33.88 -27.64 40.65
N VAL A 173 33.81 -28.37 41.77
CA VAL A 173 34.34 -27.93 43.07
C VAL A 173 35.83 -27.57 42.99
N THR A 174 36.62 -28.36 42.26
CA THR A 174 38.05 -28.13 42.00
C THR A 174 38.32 -26.84 41.22
N SER A 175 37.45 -26.47 40.28
CA SER A 175 37.56 -25.22 39.52
C SER A 175 37.26 -23.96 40.34
N LEU A 176 36.48 -24.09 41.41
CA LEU A 176 36.13 -23.01 42.34
C LEU A 176 37.25 -22.75 43.35
N ILE A 177 37.88 -23.81 43.88
CA ILE A 177 38.95 -23.71 44.88
C ILE A 177 40.24 -23.11 44.30
N LYS A 178 40.56 -23.42 43.03
CA LYS A 178 41.78 -22.90 42.37
C LYS A 178 41.69 -21.44 41.91
N ASN A 179 40.54 -20.77 42.09
CA ASN A 179 40.25 -19.43 41.55
C ASN A 179 40.55 -19.27 40.03
N SER A 180 40.78 -20.37 39.31
CA SER A 180 41.15 -20.39 37.90
C SER A 180 39.88 -20.50 37.05
N GLN A 181 38.96 -19.56 37.21
CA GLN A 181 37.73 -19.55 36.42
C GLN A 181 38.00 -19.03 35.00
N ARG A 182 38.64 -19.86 34.17
CA ARG A 182 38.50 -19.73 32.72
C ARG A 182 37.21 -20.44 32.31
N PHE A 183 36.06 -19.85 32.64
CA PHE A 183 34.74 -20.40 32.32
C PHE A 183 34.42 -20.23 30.82
N ARG A 184 35.09 -21.03 29.96
CA ARG A 184 35.12 -20.82 28.51
C ARG A 184 33.74 -20.98 27.86
N LEU A 185 32.93 -21.94 28.30
CA LEU A 185 31.64 -22.21 27.64
C LEU A 185 30.57 -21.15 27.95
N GLY A 186 30.34 -20.76 29.21
CA GLY A 186 29.32 -19.73 29.50
C GLY A 186 29.70 -18.32 29.04
N ILE A 187 31.00 -17.98 29.09
CA ILE A 187 31.48 -16.71 28.53
C ILE A 187 31.35 -16.76 26.99
N GLY A 188 31.73 -17.88 26.35
CA GLY A 188 31.62 -18.07 24.91
C GLY A 188 30.18 -18.01 24.39
N THR A 189 29.24 -18.73 25.04
CA THR A 189 27.82 -18.70 24.64
C THR A 189 27.21 -17.32 24.81
N THR A 190 27.49 -16.62 25.92
CA THR A 190 27.01 -15.25 26.13
C THR A 190 27.57 -14.29 25.08
N PHE A 191 28.84 -14.46 24.68
CA PHE A 191 29.45 -13.65 23.64
C PHE A 191 28.84 -13.89 22.26
N ILE A 192 28.60 -15.16 21.89
CA ILE A 192 27.91 -15.54 20.64
C ILE A 192 26.51 -14.93 20.59
N LEU A 193 25.75 -15.01 21.68
CA LEU A 193 24.41 -14.43 21.75
C LEU A 193 24.41 -12.90 21.64
N LYS A 194 25.41 -12.23 22.24
CA LYS A 194 25.60 -10.78 22.06
C LYS A 194 25.92 -10.42 20.62
N ILE A 195 26.78 -11.19 19.93
CA ILE A 195 27.07 -10.98 18.51
C ILE A 195 25.81 -11.15 17.68
N LEU A 196 25.03 -12.21 17.89
CA LEU A 196 23.76 -12.44 17.18
C LEU A 196 22.77 -11.28 17.40
N MET A 197 22.68 -10.77 18.63
CA MET A 197 21.87 -9.60 18.96
C MET A 197 22.34 -8.35 18.19
N ILE A 198 23.64 -8.09 18.13
CA ILE A 198 24.20 -6.95 17.38
C ILE A 198 23.90 -7.10 15.89
N ILE A 199 24.08 -8.28 15.32
CA ILE A 199 23.79 -8.53 13.89
C ILE A 199 22.30 -8.30 13.61
N LEU A 200 21.40 -8.90 14.40
CA LEU A 200 19.96 -8.79 14.21
C LEU A 200 19.50 -7.33 14.34
N THR A 201 19.94 -6.63 15.38
CA THR A 201 19.58 -5.21 15.59
C THR A 201 20.13 -4.32 14.50
N THR A 202 21.34 -4.58 13.99
CA THR A 202 21.92 -3.84 12.86
C THR A 202 21.13 -4.04 11.57
N VAL A 203 20.71 -5.28 11.26
CA VAL A 203 19.86 -5.56 10.09
C VAL A 203 18.52 -4.82 10.18
N LEU A 204 17.89 -4.84 11.36
CA LEU A 204 16.63 -4.14 11.58
C LEU A 204 16.80 -2.61 11.49
N LEU A 205 17.91 -2.05 11.99
CA LEU A 205 18.25 -0.64 11.85
C LEU A 205 18.46 -0.23 10.39
N ILE A 206 19.17 -1.05 9.61
CA ILE A 206 19.34 -0.80 8.16
C ILE A 206 17.97 -0.79 7.46
N GLY A 207 17.10 -1.76 7.77
CA GLY A 207 15.73 -1.78 7.24
C GLY A 207 14.94 -0.52 7.62
N SER A 208 15.06 -0.06 8.86
CA SER A 208 14.44 1.20 9.29
C SER A 208 15.01 2.43 8.58
N LEU A 209 16.30 2.43 8.22
CA LEU A 209 16.93 3.56 7.55
C LEU A 209 16.40 3.75 6.13
N ALA A 210 16.08 2.66 5.42
CA ALA A 210 15.44 2.73 4.11
C ALA A 210 14.07 3.42 4.20
N ASN A 211 13.26 3.04 5.19
CA ASN A 211 11.95 3.67 5.42
C ASN A 211 12.09 5.14 5.82
N ILE A 212 13.07 5.49 6.65
CA ILE A 212 13.35 6.89 7.00
C ILE A 212 13.78 7.69 5.77
N HIS A 213 14.61 7.11 4.89
CA HIS A 213 15.01 7.77 3.66
C HIS A 213 13.82 8.04 2.73
N GLU A 214 12.90 7.09 2.60
CA GLU A 214 11.65 7.28 1.85
C GLU A 214 10.77 8.37 2.47
N ILE A 215 10.62 8.36 3.79
CA ILE A 215 9.87 9.40 4.52
C ILE A 215 10.53 10.77 4.33
N LEU A 216 11.85 10.87 4.44
CA LEU A 216 12.59 12.12 4.24
C LEU A 216 12.43 12.63 2.81
N LYS A 217 12.54 11.74 1.81
CA LYS A 217 12.34 12.10 0.40
C LYS A 217 10.91 12.58 0.15
N ALA A 218 9.92 11.85 0.66
CA ALA A 218 8.51 12.26 0.58
C ALA A 218 8.31 13.63 1.24
N THR A 219 8.86 13.82 2.44
CA THR A 219 8.77 15.08 3.21
C THR A 219 9.45 16.24 2.47
N GLU A 220 10.60 16.02 1.84
CA GLU A 220 11.28 17.04 1.02
C GLU A 220 10.39 17.48 -0.15
N ILE A 221 9.76 16.52 -0.84
CA ILE A 221 8.82 16.79 -1.92
C ILE A 221 7.61 17.56 -1.39
N TYR A 222 6.98 17.09 -0.32
CA TYR A 222 5.86 17.77 0.34
C TYR A 222 6.22 19.21 0.72
N ASN A 223 7.40 19.44 1.29
CA ASN A 223 7.86 20.78 1.66
C ASN A 223 8.12 21.67 0.44
N LYS A 224 8.69 21.14 -0.65
CA LYS A 224 8.83 21.88 -1.91
C LYS A 224 7.48 22.34 -2.45
N VAL A 225 6.45 21.49 -2.38
CA VAL A 225 5.08 21.81 -2.81
C VAL A 225 4.39 22.77 -1.85
N ALA A 226 4.49 22.52 -0.55
CA ALA A 226 3.86 23.32 0.49
C ALA A 226 4.43 24.75 0.52
N ASN A 227 5.72 24.91 0.22
CA ASN A 227 6.36 26.22 0.07
C ASN A 227 5.81 26.99 -1.14
N GLU A 228 5.25 26.33 -2.16
CA GLU A 228 4.55 27.01 -3.26
C GLU A 228 3.14 27.49 -2.85
N GLY A 229 2.58 26.99 -1.73
CA GLY A 229 1.54 27.58 -0.85
C GLY A 229 0.18 27.99 -1.44
N LYS A 230 0.06 28.00 -2.77
CA LYS A 230 -1.05 28.62 -3.50
C LYS A 230 -2.21 27.66 -3.71
N PHE A 231 -1.97 26.35 -3.68
CA PHE A 231 -2.96 25.34 -4.01
C PHE A 231 -3.05 24.25 -2.96
N LEU A 232 -4.28 23.89 -2.60
CA LEU A 232 -4.66 22.68 -1.88
C LEU A 232 -4.88 21.54 -2.90
N THR A 233 -4.66 20.30 -2.46
CA THR A 233 -4.92 19.09 -3.24
C THR A 233 -5.71 18.08 -2.40
N VAL A 234 -6.25 17.05 -3.05
CA VAL A 234 -6.99 15.98 -2.38
C VAL A 234 -6.03 14.83 -2.04
N ASP A 235 -5.84 14.59 -0.74
CA ASP A 235 -5.03 13.47 -0.25
C ASP A 235 -5.76 12.14 -0.43
N LYS A 236 -7.00 12.05 0.06
CA LYS A 236 -7.83 10.83 -0.03
C LYS A 236 -9.28 11.18 -0.31
N ILE A 237 -9.90 10.38 -1.19
CA ILE A 237 -11.34 10.47 -1.47
C ILE A 237 -12.00 9.33 -0.70
N GLY A 238 -12.85 9.69 0.27
CA GLY A 238 -13.50 8.77 1.21
C GLY A 238 -14.60 7.92 0.55
N VAL A 239 -14.23 7.04 -0.38
CA VAL A 239 -15.08 5.91 -0.75
C VAL A 239 -14.88 4.85 0.34
N SER A 240 -15.97 4.30 0.91
CA SER A 240 -15.84 3.27 1.95
C SER A 240 -14.95 2.14 1.43
N THR A 241 -13.96 1.73 2.21
CA THR A 241 -12.92 0.79 1.77
C THR A 241 -13.51 -0.52 1.25
N GLU A 242 -14.63 -0.96 1.82
CA GLU A 242 -15.36 -2.15 1.37
C GLU A 242 -16.01 -1.95 -0.01
N GLU A 243 -16.74 -0.85 -0.23
CA GLU A 243 -17.39 -0.56 -1.51
C GLU A 243 -16.35 -0.25 -2.61
N ALA A 244 -15.32 0.54 -2.28
CA ALA A 244 -14.21 0.83 -3.17
C ALA A 244 -13.49 -0.45 -3.60
N THR A 245 -13.20 -1.34 -2.64
CA THR A 245 -12.57 -2.63 -2.92
C THR A 245 -13.47 -3.54 -3.74
N LYS A 246 -14.78 -3.58 -3.45
CA LYS A 246 -15.77 -4.33 -4.23
C LYS A 246 -15.78 -3.86 -5.68
N ASN A 247 -15.97 -2.57 -5.92
CA ASN A 247 -16.06 -2.00 -7.26
C ASN A 247 -14.74 -2.15 -8.04
N PHE A 248 -13.61 -1.97 -7.36
CA PHE A 248 -12.29 -2.23 -7.96
C PHE A 248 -12.19 -3.68 -8.41
N ARG A 249 -12.54 -4.67 -7.56
CA ARG A 249 -12.51 -6.09 -7.93
C ARG A 249 -13.46 -6.43 -9.09
N LEU A 250 -14.61 -5.77 -9.14
CA LEU A 250 -15.60 -5.96 -10.21
C LEU A 250 -15.20 -5.27 -11.52
N ASN A 251 -14.19 -4.38 -11.50
CA ASN A 251 -13.78 -3.56 -12.64
C ASN A 251 -14.97 -2.91 -13.35
N ASN A 252 -15.89 -2.35 -12.56
CA ASN A 252 -17.20 -1.88 -13.04
C ASN A 252 -17.25 -0.37 -13.33
N GLY A 253 -16.14 0.36 -13.16
CA GLY A 253 -16.06 1.80 -13.42
C GLY A 253 -16.72 2.70 -12.37
N VAL A 254 -17.38 2.14 -11.35
CA VAL A 254 -18.18 2.90 -10.38
C VAL A 254 -17.32 3.80 -9.51
N ASN A 255 -16.11 3.36 -9.15
CA ASN A 255 -15.20 4.20 -8.35
C ASN A 255 -14.78 5.43 -9.15
N GLU A 256 -14.51 5.24 -10.43
CA GLU A 256 -14.02 6.27 -11.32
C GLU A 256 -15.14 7.26 -11.66
N ASP A 257 -16.37 6.78 -11.80
CA ASP A 257 -17.57 7.63 -11.92
C ASP A 257 -17.83 8.44 -10.65
N LYS A 258 -17.76 7.83 -9.45
CA LYS A 258 -17.92 8.57 -8.19
C LYS A 258 -16.88 9.67 -8.01
N THR A 259 -15.63 9.33 -8.31
CA THR A 259 -14.50 10.27 -8.23
C THR A 259 -14.67 11.40 -9.26
N SER A 260 -15.19 11.09 -10.44
CA SER A 260 -15.52 12.08 -11.47
C SER A 260 -16.63 13.03 -11.03
N ILE A 261 -17.72 12.50 -10.45
CA ILE A 261 -18.83 13.31 -9.92
C ILE A 261 -18.31 14.25 -8.82
N PHE A 262 -17.47 13.74 -7.92
CA PHE A 262 -16.84 14.53 -6.88
C PHE A 262 -16.01 15.68 -7.47
N PHE A 263 -15.16 15.40 -8.46
CA PHE A 263 -14.39 16.45 -9.12
C PHE A 263 -15.28 17.50 -9.79
N LEU A 264 -16.30 17.08 -10.54
CA LEU A 264 -17.22 18.00 -11.24
C LEU A 264 -18.00 18.89 -10.25
N ASP A 265 -18.33 18.38 -9.07
CA ASP A 265 -18.93 19.17 -8.00
C ASP A 265 -17.95 20.24 -7.46
N LEU A 266 -16.69 19.87 -7.23
CA LEU A 266 -15.64 20.83 -6.83
C LEU A 266 -15.38 21.89 -7.92
N GLU A 267 -15.32 21.47 -9.18
CA GLU A 267 -15.14 22.35 -10.33
C GLU A 267 -16.24 23.42 -10.37
N LYS A 268 -17.49 23.02 -10.13
CA LYS A 268 -18.66 23.90 -10.18
C LYS A 268 -18.80 24.80 -8.95
N ASN A 269 -18.56 24.27 -7.76
CA ASN A 269 -18.88 24.96 -6.50
C ASN A 269 -17.74 25.81 -5.96
N ILE A 270 -16.48 25.40 -6.19
CA ILE A 270 -15.30 26.06 -5.63
C ILE A 270 -14.23 26.38 -6.68
N ASN A 271 -14.58 26.32 -7.98
CA ASN A 271 -13.69 26.58 -9.10
C ASN A 271 -12.41 25.72 -9.07
N ALA A 272 -12.52 24.45 -8.65
CA ALA A 272 -11.38 23.54 -8.65
C ALA A 272 -10.79 23.39 -10.07
N TYR A 273 -9.48 23.14 -10.10
CA TYR A 273 -8.72 22.89 -11.31
C TYR A 273 -8.48 21.39 -11.47
N PHE A 274 -8.61 20.93 -12.70
CA PHE A 274 -7.93 19.71 -13.13
C PHE A 274 -6.58 20.12 -13.69
N PHE A 275 -5.52 19.47 -13.25
CA PHE A 275 -4.16 19.80 -13.67
C PHE A 275 -3.27 18.55 -13.61
N TYR A 276 -2.89 18.03 -14.78
CA TYR A 276 -2.05 16.85 -14.89
C TYR A 276 -0.99 17.03 -15.98
N GLY A 277 0.28 17.08 -15.58
CA GLY A 277 1.42 17.24 -16.50
C GLY A 277 2.00 15.89 -16.97
N THR A 278 2.32 15.78 -18.25
CA THR A 278 3.02 14.61 -18.79
C THR A 278 3.90 14.95 -19.99
N ILE A 279 4.96 14.15 -20.19
CA ILE A 279 5.82 14.23 -21.37
C ILE A 279 5.41 13.09 -22.31
N ILE A 280 4.96 13.46 -23.51
CA ILE A 280 4.58 12.52 -24.56
C ILE A 280 5.78 12.27 -25.47
N ASP A 281 6.23 11.02 -25.49
CA ASP A 281 7.11 10.42 -26.49
C ASP A 281 6.22 9.60 -27.45
N PRO A 282 5.91 10.11 -28.66
CA PRO A 282 4.91 9.48 -29.52
C PRO A 282 5.27 8.05 -29.94
N ILE A 283 6.56 7.71 -30.04
CA ILE A 283 6.99 6.37 -30.43
C ILE A 283 6.76 5.37 -29.31
N LYS A 284 7.02 5.78 -28.05
CA LYS A 284 6.86 4.93 -26.87
C LYS A 284 5.44 4.91 -26.33
N ASN A 285 4.76 6.05 -26.28
CA ASN A 285 3.41 6.16 -25.74
C ASN A 285 2.35 5.60 -26.71
N PHE A 286 2.61 5.61 -28.02
CA PHE A 286 1.64 5.17 -29.04
C PHE A 286 2.20 4.08 -29.98
N PRO A 287 2.68 2.94 -29.46
CA PRO A 287 3.42 1.96 -30.26
C PRO A 287 2.57 1.25 -31.32
N LEU A 288 1.24 1.30 -31.20
CA LEU A 288 0.30 0.62 -32.09
C LEU A 288 -0.26 1.51 -33.20
N TYR A 289 -0.01 2.82 -33.17
CA TYR A 289 -0.61 3.76 -34.13
C TYR A 289 0.33 4.04 -35.29
N GLN A 290 -0.12 3.84 -36.54
CA GLN A 290 0.71 4.04 -37.74
C GLN A 290 1.30 5.45 -37.86
N PRO A 291 0.57 6.54 -37.52
CA PRO A 291 1.12 7.90 -37.58
C PRO A 291 2.36 8.12 -36.70
N ARG A 292 2.68 7.24 -35.74
CA ARG A 292 3.91 7.31 -34.94
C ARG A 292 5.18 7.34 -35.79
N LYS A 293 5.16 6.80 -37.01
CA LYS A 293 6.29 6.80 -37.96
C LYS A 293 6.69 8.21 -38.43
N MET A 294 5.82 9.21 -38.25
CA MET A 294 6.11 10.62 -38.55
C MET A 294 7.00 11.29 -37.48
N PHE A 295 7.26 10.60 -36.37
CA PHE A 295 8.02 11.11 -35.24
C PHE A 295 9.40 10.45 -35.16
N LYS A 296 10.37 11.21 -34.66
CA LYS A 296 11.73 10.75 -34.36
C LYS A 296 11.81 10.32 -32.90
N PRO A 297 12.73 9.41 -32.52
CA PRO A 297 12.94 9.02 -31.12
C PRO A 297 13.32 10.18 -30.18
N SER A 298 13.83 11.28 -30.73
CA SER A 298 14.15 12.51 -30.00
C SER A 298 12.93 13.40 -29.74
N ASP A 299 11.81 13.18 -30.43
CA ASP A 299 10.63 14.03 -30.31
C ASP A 299 9.92 13.79 -28.98
N LYS A 300 9.87 14.83 -28.15
CA LYS A 300 9.16 14.84 -26.87
C LYS A 300 8.31 16.09 -26.77
N TYR A 301 7.08 15.93 -26.30
CA TYR A 301 6.12 17.01 -26.19
C TYR A 301 5.68 17.15 -24.74
N GLN A 302 5.88 18.34 -24.18
CA GLN A 302 5.34 18.71 -22.88
C GLN A 302 3.85 18.98 -23.03
N THR A 303 3.03 18.25 -22.29
CA THR A 303 1.58 18.35 -22.38
C THR A 303 0.98 18.47 -20.98
N ILE A 304 -0.06 19.30 -20.84
CA ILE A 304 -0.76 19.48 -19.58
C ILE A 304 -2.25 19.34 -19.83
N LYS A 305 -2.87 18.37 -19.18
CA LYS A 305 -4.31 18.19 -19.21
C LYS A 305 -4.96 19.07 -18.15
N VAL A 306 -5.93 19.88 -18.56
CA VAL A 306 -6.50 20.95 -17.74
C VAL A 306 -7.99 21.13 -17.98
N ASN A 307 -8.69 21.73 -17.02
CA ASN A 307 -10.05 22.20 -17.21
C ASN A 307 -10.12 23.69 -17.57
N GLU A 308 -11.33 24.17 -17.87
CA GLU A 308 -11.55 25.57 -18.25
C GLU A 308 -11.15 26.55 -17.14
N ASN A 309 -11.41 26.21 -15.88
CA ASN A 309 -11.09 27.07 -14.74
C ASN A 309 -9.59 27.38 -14.68
N TYR A 310 -8.75 26.36 -14.90
CA TYR A 310 -7.31 26.55 -14.98
C TYR A 310 -6.91 27.44 -16.16
N LEU A 311 -7.42 27.17 -17.37
CA LEU A 311 -7.08 27.98 -18.55
C LEU A 311 -7.46 29.46 -18.40
N LYS A 312 -8.62 29.74 -17.79
CA LYS A 312 -9.06 31.09 -17.45
C LYS A 312 -8.07 31.77 -16.49
N SER A 313 -7.57 31.06 -15.48
CA SER A 313 -6.60 31.58 -14.50
C SER A 313 -5.28 32.05 -15.14
N ILE A 314 -4.84 31.39 -16.23
CA ILE A 314 -3.63 31.76 -16.99
C ILE A 314 -3.93 32.66 -18.19
N SER A 315 -5.17 33.13 -18.31
CA SER A 315 -5.68 34.02 -19.38
C SER A 315 -5.47 33.46 -20.80
N LEU A 316 -5.60 32.15 -20.98
CA LEU A 316 -5.67 31.55 -22.32
C LEU A 316 -7.12 31.54 -22.81
N LYS A 317 -7.32 31.91 -24.08
CA LYS A 317 -8.64 31.89 -24.71
C LYS A 317 -9.04 30.45 -25.00
N ILE A 318 -10.29 30.12 -24.64
CA ILE A 318 -10.90 28.82 -24.97
C ILE A 318 -11.75 29.04 -26.24
N PRO A 319 -11.66 28.17 -27.26
CA PRO A 319 -12.51 28.25 -28.44
C PRO A 319 -14.00 28.21 -28.06
N LYS A 320 -14.83 29.14 -28.57
CA LYS A 320 -16.26 29.23 -28.22
C LYS A 320 -17.09 28.04 -28.70
N GLU A 321 -16.72 27.46 -29.85
CA GLU A 321 -17.33 26.27 -30.41
C GLU A 321 -16.24 25.22 -30.58
N HIS A 322 -16.43 24.07 -29.93
CA HIS A 322 -15.45 23.00 -29.99
C HIS A 322 -16.07 21.63 -29.73
N ASN A 323 -15.46 20.61 -30.33
CA ASN A 323 -15.72 19.21 -29.97
C ASN A 323 -15.05 18.88 -28.62
N GLU A 324 -15.39 17.75 -28.00
CA GLU A 324 -14.82 17.29 -26.71
C GLU A 324 -13.28 17.22 -26.66
N ASN A 325 -12.60 17.10 -27.81
CA ASN A 325 -11.13 17.04 -27.89
C ASN A 325 -10.54 18.40 -28.30
N VAL A 326 -10.24 19.27 -27.35
CA VAL A 326 -9.60 20.58 -27.61
C VAL A 326 -8.16 20.62 -27.14
N PHE A 327 -7.30 21.12 -28.02
CA PHE A 327 -5.89 21.33 -27.75
C PHE A 327 -5.50 22.78 -28.01
N LEU A 328 -4.86 23.41 -27.03
CA LEU A 328 -4.21 24.71 -27.17
C LEU A 328 -2.72 24.46 -27.35
N VAL A 329 -2.22 24.74 -28.55
CA VAL A 329 -0.87 24.42 -28.99
C VAL A 329 -0.04 25.70 -29.11
N PRO A 330 1.23 25.71 -28.68
CA PRO A 330 2.14 26.82 -28.94
C PRO A 330 2.23 27.19 -30.43
N LEU A 331 2.26 28.48 -30.74
CA LEU A 331 2.39 28.96 -32.12
C LEU A 331 3.64 28.42 -32.83
N SER A 332 4.72 28.11 -32.10
CA SER A 332 5.95 27.50 -32.63
C SER A 332 5.72 26.17 -33.35
N PHE A 333 4.68 25.42 -32.96
CA PHE A 333 4.34 24.15 -33.58
C PHE A 333 3.52 24.29 -34.87
N LYS A 334 3.07 25.51 -35.21
CA LYS A 334 2.26 25.76 -36.42
C LYS A 334 3.01 25.44 -37.71
N ALA A 335 4.34 25.56 -37.73
CA ALA A 335 5.18 25.17 -38.86
C ALA A 335 5.07 23.67 -39.20
N ASN A 336 4.76 22.83 -38.20
CA ASN A 336 4.60 21.38 -38.35
C ASN A 336 3.14 20.95 -38.09
N LYS A 337 2.17 21.76 -38.55
CA LYS A 337 0.72 21.57 -38.27
C LYS A 337 0.23 20.13 -38.48
N ALA A 338 0.52 19.50 -39.62
CA ALA A 338 0.04 18.15 -39.92
C ALA A 338 0.54 17.10 -38.90
N LYS A 339 1.83 17.19 -38.53
CA LYS A 339 2.43 16.30 -37.53
C LYS A 339 1.79 16.48 -36.14
N ILE A 340 1.50 17.71 -35.78
CA ILE A 340 0.90 18.05 -34.48
C ILE A 340 -0.58 17.66 -34.45
N GLU A 341 -1.28 17.79 -35.57
CA GLU A 341 -2.65 17.30 -35.70
C GLU A 341 -2.72 15.78 -35.47
N GLU A 342 -1.81 15.01 -36.07
CA GLU A 342 -1.72 13.56 -35.84
C GLU A 342 -1.34 13.24 -34.38
N LEU A 343 -0.46 14.02 -33.75
CA LEU A 343 -0.17 13.87 -32.32
C LEU A 343 -1.43 14.05 -31.46
N CYS A 344 -2.17 15.14 -31.68
CA CYS A 344 -3.40 15.44 -30.95
C CYS A 344 -4.47 14.36 -31.18
N LYS A 345 -4.62 13.84 -32.41
CA LYS A 345 -5.52 12.71 -32.70
C LYS A 345 -5.13 11.45 -31.94
N MET A 346 -3.83 11.11 -31.91
CA MET A 346 -3.34 9.95 -31.16
C MET A 346 -3.59 10.09 -29.66
N MET A 347 -3.36 11.28 -29.09
CA MET A 347 -3.67 11.57 -27.69
C MET A 347 -5.18 11.45 -27.41
N ALA A 348 -6.01 12.09 -28.24
CA ALA A 348 -7.47 12.07 -28.13
C ALA A 348 -8.08 10.68 -28.34
N TYR A 349 -7.50 9.84 -29.17
CA TYR A 349 -7.95 8.46 -29.36
C TYR A 349 -7.49 7.57 -28.20
N ASN A 350 -6.27 7.75 -27.70
CA ASN A 350 -5.73 6.95 -26.59
C ASN A 350 -6.46 7.20 -25.27
N ARG A 351 -7.01 8.41 -25.07
CA ARG A 351 -7.77 8.74 -23.85
C ARG A 351 -9.17 8.11 -23.79
N MET A 352 -9.67 7.59 -24.91
CA MET A 352 -10.98 6.95 -25.00
C MET A 352 -10.98 5.57 -24.33
N GLY A 353 -12.08 5.26 -23.64
CA GLY A 353 -12.33 3.91 -23.10
C GLY A 353 -12.42 2.86 -24.22
N GLU A 354 -12.28 1.58 -23.86
CA GLU A 354 -12.26 0.47 -24.83
C GLU A 354 -13.51 0.43 -25.72
N GLN A 355 -14.70 0.66 -25.14
CA GLN A 355 -15.96 0.67 -25.91
C GLN A 355 -16.03 1.82 -26.92
N ALA A 356 -15.63 3.03 -26.53
CA ALA A 356 -15.59 4.18 -27.42
C ALA A 356 -14.60 3.96 -28.59
N ARG A 357 -13.44 3.34 -28.32
CA ARG A 357 -12.46 2.97 -29.36
C ARG A 357 -12.96 1.89 -30.31
N LYS A 358 -13.87 0.99 -29.90
CA LYS A 358 -14.49 0.02 -30.83
C LYS A 358 -15.45 0.68 -31.82
N ASN A 359 -16.00 1.83 -31.46
CA ASN A 359 -17.03 2.53 -32.25
C ASN A 359 -16.45 3.65 -33.15
N THR A 360 -15.13 3.89 -33.09
CA THR A 360 -14.46 4.92 -33.90
C THR A 360 -13.09 4.44 -34.37
N THR A 361 -12.44 5.20 -35.25
CA THR A 361 -11.06 4.95 -35.66
C THR A 361 -10.20 6.17 -35.38
N LEU A 362 -8.88 5.98 -35.39
CA LEU A 362 -7.94 7.09 -35.23
C LEU A 362 -8.17 8.18 -36.29
N GLU A 363 -8.41 7.81 -37.56
CA GLU A 363 -8.64 8.80 -38.63
C GLU A 363 -9.95 9.58 -38.45
N LYS A 364 -10.97 8.94 -37.86
CA LYS A 364 -12.27 9.56 -37.59
C LYS A 364 -12.28 10.40 -36.32
N THR A 365 -11.21 10.36 -35.53
CA THR A 365 -11.11 11.12 -34.28
C THR A 365 -10.96 12.61 -34.60
N LYS A 366 -11.99 13.39 -34.27
CA LYS A 366 -12.00 14.84 -34.48
C LYS A 366 -11.28 15.54 -33.33
N VAL A 367 -10.38 16.46 -33.67
CA VAL A 367 -9.67 17.33 -32.70
C VAL A 367 -9.84 18.78 -33.09
N THR A 368 -9.98 19.65 -32.10
CA THR A 368 -10.00 21.10 -32.27
C THR A 368 -8.66 21.62 -31.79
N ILE A 369 -7.88 22.24 -32.68
CA ILE A 369 -6.56 22.79 -32.35
C ILE A 369 -6.60 24.29 -32.51
N ASP A 370 -6.34 25.01 -31.43
CA ASP A 370 -6.13 26.45 -31.46
C ASP A 370 -4.69 26.77 -31.05
N TYR A 371 -4.12 27.84 -31.61
CA TYR A 371 -2.73 28.20 -31.40
C TYR A 371 -2.61 29.42 -30.52
N TYR A 372 -1.85 29.31 -29.43
CA TYR A 372 -1.59 30.44 -28.54
C TYR A 372 -0.19 31.03 -28.77
N ASN A 373 -0.12 32.36 -28.66
CA ASN A 373 1.12 33.13 -28.77
C ASN A 373 1.39 33.87 -27.46
N LYS A 374 1.72 33.10 -26.42
CA LYS A 374 2.06 33.59 -25.08
C LYS A 374 3.19 32.72 -24.54
N SER A 375 4.23 33.34 -23.98
CA SER A 375 5.25 32.60 -23.27
C SER A 375 4.71 32.20 -21.91
N ILE A 376 4.64 30.89 -21.65
CA ILE A 376 4.08 30.35 -20.41
C ILE A 376 5.06 29.31 -19.86
N ASN A 377 5.44 29.49 -18.61
CA ASN A 377 6.15 28.49 -17.82
C ASN A 377 5.18 27.92 -16.80
N THR A 378 5.15 26.61 -16.67
CA THR A 378 4.23 25.91 -15.77
C THR A 378 4.96 24.82 -15.02
N ASN A 379 4.98 24.92 -13.69
CA ASN A 379 5.52 23.87 -12.83
C ASN A 379 4.55 22.68 -12.81
N VAL A 380 5.06 21.49 -13.08
CA VAL A 380 4.30 20.23 -13.08
C VAL A 380 5.03 19.18 -12.24
N PHE A 381 4.24 18.33 -11.61
CA PHE A 381 4.75 17.15 -10.91
C PHE A 381 4.98 16.02 -11.91
N LEU A 382 6.21 15.52 -11.98
CA LEU A 382 6.59 14.42 -12.85
C LEU A 382 7.60 13.51 -12.14
N ASN A 383 7.24 12.24 -11.93
CA ASN A 383 8.10 11.24 -11.29
C ASN A 383 8.71 11.72 -9.96
N ASP A 384 7.86 12.24 -9.08
CA ASP A 384 8.26 12.71 -7.73
C ASP A 384 9.18 13.95 -7.72
N ASP A 385 9.20 14.72 -8.81
CA ASP A 385 9.93 16.00 -8.91
C ASP A 385 9.07 17.10 -9.53
N ILE A 386 9.45 18.36 -9.31
CA ILE A 386 8.84 19.54 -9.94
C ILE A 386 9.66 19.92 -11.16
N VAL A 387 9.06 19.82 -12.33
CA VAL A 387 9.67 20.21 -13.60
C VAL A 387 8.92 21.40 -14.17
N THR A 388 9.64 22.40 -14.65
CA THR A 388 9.03 23.52 -15.37
C THR A 388 8.84 23.14 -16.83
N PHE A 389 7.59 23.11 -17.28
CA PHE A 389 7.24 23.02 -18.69
C PHE A 389 7.22 24.42 -19.31
N THR A 390 7.76 24.54 -20.51
CA THR A 390 7.88 25.79 -21.26
C THR A 390 7.05 25.69 -22.53
N ASN A 391 6.01 26.53 -22.61
CA ASN A 391 5.02 26.52 -23.67
C ASN A 391 4.49 25.09 -23.95
N PRO A 392 3.83 24.45 -22.98
CA PRO A 392 3.29 23.10 -23.19
C PRO A 392 2.06 23.11 -24.10
N ILE A 393 1.72 21.95 -24.66
CA ILE A 393 0.42 21.73 -25.29
C ILE A 393 -0.61 21.53 -24.17
N TYR A 394 -1.63 22.39 -24.09
CA TYR A 394 -2.73 22.18 -23.15
C TYR A 394 -3.81 21.32 -23.79
N GLU A 395 -4.21 20.26 -23.10
CA GLU A 395 -5.34 19.42 -23.46
C GLU A 395 -6.51 19.80 -22.54
N LEU A 396 -7.58 20.33 -23.12
CA LEU A 396 -8.76 20.71 -22.36
C LEU A 396 -9.66 19.48 -22.13
N ILE A 397 -10.04 19.26 -20.89
CA ILE A 397 -11.08 18.29 -20.53
C ILE A 397 -12.45 18.94 -20.65
N ALA A 398 -13.45 18.16 -21.03
CA ALA A 398 -14.80 18.65 -21.15
C ALA A 398 -15.43 18.84 -19.75
N SER A 399 -16.08 20.00 -19.54
CA SER A 399 -16.67 20.39 -18.25
C SER A 399 -17.93 19.62 -17.87
N ASN A 400 -18.50 18.81 -18.78
CA ASN A 400 -19.71 18.03 -18.56
C ASN A 400 -19.46 16.52 -18.51
N HIS A 401 -18.29 16.05 -18.98
CA HIS A 401 -17.94 14.64 -19.02
C HIS A 401 -16.42 14.45 -19.07
N LEU A 402 -15.88 13.65 -18.14
CA LEU A 402 -14.47 13.28 -18.14
C LEU A 402 -14.23 12.05 -19.02
N ASP A 403 -13.19 12.11 -19.87
CA ASP A 403 -12.72 10.94 -20.61
C ASP A 403 -12.16 9.85 -19.69
N TYR A 404 -12.09 8.62 -20.19
CA TYR A 404 -11.67 7.45 -19.41
C TYR A 404 -10.32 7.65 -18.70
N ILE A 405 -9.31 8.19 -19.38
CA ILE A 405 -8.00 8.42 -18.77
C ILE A 405 -8.05 9.51 -17.70
N SER A 406 -8.82 10.58 -17.92
CA SER A 406 -9.04 11.62 -16.89
C SER A 406 -9.69 11.04 -15.63
N LYS A 407 -10.67 10.14 -15.78
CA LYS A 407 -11.27 9.45 -14.63
C LYS A 407 -10.25 8.60 -13.87
N MET A 408 -9.39 7.87 -14.59
CA MET A 408 -8.32 7.09 -13.96
C MET A 408 -7.31 7.99 -13.23
N GLN A 409 -6.97 9.13 -13.81
CA GLN A 409 -6.04 10.09 -13.21
C GLN A 409 -6.57 10.65 -11.89
N LEU A 410 -7.89 10.84 -11.75
CA LEU A 410 -8.49 11.27 -10.48
C LEU A 410 -8.32 10.26 -9.33
N LEU A 411 -8.01 8.99 -9.61
CA LEU A 411 -7.70 8.00 -8.57
C LEU A 411 -6.30 8.17 -7.97
N THR A 412 -5.46 9.02 -8.57
CA THR A 412 -4.15 9.33 -8.00
C THR A 412 -4.29 10.26 -6.80
N THR A 413 -3.58 9.92 -5.72
CA THR A 413 -3.64 10.60 -4.43
C THR A 413 -2.40 11.44 -4.19
N GLU A 414 -2.38 12.12 -3.05
CA GLU A 414 -1.21 12.88 -2.57
C GLU A 414 -0.79 14.02 -3.53
N VAL A 415 0.50 14.27 -3.63
CA VAL A 415 1.11 15.33 -4.44
C VAL A 415 0.81 15.17 -5.93
N ASN A 416 0.65 13.92 -6.39
CA ASN A 416 0.39 13.60 -7.80
C ASN A 416 -1.10 13.70 -8.19
N SER A 417 -2.01 13.94 -7.22
CA SER A 417 -3.42 14.11 -7.52
C SER A 417 -3.62 15.23 -8.55
N PRO A 418 -4.50 15.07 -9.56
CA PRO A 418 -4.75 16.11 -10.56
C PRO A 418 -5.63 17.26 -10.04
N ILE A 419 -6.22 17.14 -8.85
CA ILE A 419 -7.11 18.16 -8.30
C ILE A 419 -6.28 19.26 -7.64
N ARG A 420 -6.51 20.51 -8.04
CA ARG A 420 -5.90 21.69 -7.42
C ARG A 420 -6.98 22.70 -7.06
N ILE A 421 -6.94 23.22 -5.85
CA ILE A 421 -7.91 24.19 -5.35
C ILE A 421 -7.13 25.39 -4.83
N GLU A 422 -7.42 26.59 -5.29
CA GLU A 422 -6.70 27.78 -4.80
C GLU A 422 -6.93 27.96 -3.30
N ASN A 423 -5.85 28.14 -2.54
CA ASN A 423 -5.95 28.28 -1.10
C ASN A 423 -6.51 29.66 -0.73
N SER A 424 -7.69 29.71 -0.11
CA SER A 424 -8.29 30.95 0.37
C SER A 424 -9.15 30.71 1.61
N LYS A 425 -9.26 31.70 2.49
CA LYS A 425 -10.10 31.63 3.71
C LYS A 425 -11.55 31.24 3.43
N LYS A 426 -12.10 31.69 2.29
CA LYS A 426 -13.46 31.35 1.85
C LYS A 426 -13.58 29.84 1.56
N ILE A 427 -12.60 29.29 0.84
CA ILE A 427 -12.56 27.86 0.51
C ILE A 427 -12.31 27.02 1.75
N GLU A 428 -11.42 27.43 2.65
CA GLU A 428 -11.21 26.77 3.95
C GLU A 428 -12.53 26.67 4.73
N THR A 429 -13.30 27.76 4.78
CA THR A 429 -14.61 27.79 5.46
C THR A 429 -15.63 26.86 4.78
N ILE A 430 -15.68 26.84 3.45
CA ILE A 430 -16.59 25.95 2.69
C ILE A 430 -16.22 24.48 2.91
N LEU A 431 -14.93 24.14 2.88
CA LEU A 431 -14.45 22.79 3.11
C LEU A 431 -14.72 22.36 4.56
N GLN A 432 -14.46 23.22 5.55
CA GLN A 432 -14.75 22.91 6.96
C GLN A 432 -16.25 22.66 7.19
N ASN A 433 -17.12 23.50 6.62
CA ASN A 433 -18.58 23.37 6.80
C ASN A 433 -19.19 22.20 6.00
N SER A 434 -18.62 21.83 4.85
CA SER A 434 -19.12 20.72 4.03
C SER A 434 -18.66 19.35 4.54
N PHE A 435 -17.48 19.25 5.17
CA PHE A 435 -16.97 18.01 5.76
C PHE A 435 -17.49 17.73 7.18
N LEU A 436 -17.93 18.74 7.94
CA LEU A 436 -18.57 18.56 9.25
C LEU A 436 -20.01 18.04 9.19
N LEU A 437 -20.63 17.95 8.01
CA LEU A 437 -22.00 17.42 7.82
C LEU A 437 -22.05 15.96 7.33
N LYS A 438 -20.91 15.27 7.26
CA LYS A 438 -20.82 13.84 6.92
C LYS A 438 -19.85 13.06 7.82
N GLN A 439 -19.92 13.28 9.14
CA GLN A 439 -19.49 12.28 10.12
C GLN A 439 -20.72 11.60 10.72
#